data_AF-A0A2V6U7N7-F1
#
_entry.id   AF-A0A2V6U7N7-F1
#
_cell.length_a   1.000
_cell.length_b   1.000
_cell.length_c   1.000
_cell.angle_alpha   90.00
_cell.angle_beta   90.00
_cell.angle_gamma   90.00
#
_symmetry.space_group_name_H-M   'P 1'
#
loop_
_entity.id
_entity.type
_entity.pdbx_description
1 polymer ?
#
loop_
_entity_poly.entity_id
_entity_poly.type
_entity_poly.pdbx_seq_one_letter_code
_entity_poly.pdbx_strand_id
1 'polypeptide(L)'
;MSARCAPVRLRGAPRAAAGRAGRRQRSLEHRALPPRAARARPVRRPPLPWHPSPRDRIRSAKPDSRSPPASSRSLAARPRPRSCAIPKTGVGVFAFLLLSARPILSGSLASNRPPLHRAGGVIALGVAGNAVHRRGREARRAQPRGEIGRRSAPVELRADLHLHTWERERFIAYDAQGLIDRAARSGFQVLSITNHDTVTFSARLQDYARERGILLIPGVEATIEGKHVLLYNIDVPLERIRTFTDLRRLRRPEWLVAAPHPFFPGSICLRDRLVQEIDLFDAIEFSHFYTRRIDFNRPAVRLAQEAGLPLLGTSDSHVIRQFGTTYSLIEGSPTVESVLGAIRKGQVRVESRPLTLRECAGIFREMIVADYRQRARSLGFRAVAVSERTPTIRGDSRV
;
A
#
# COMPACT_ATOMS: atom_id res chain seq x y z
N MET A 1 -14.18 45.73 -64.60
CA MET A 1 -14.08 47.00 -63.84
C MET A 1 -13.50 46.65 -62.48
N SER A 2 -12.34 47.19 -62.02
CA SER A 2 -12.05 48.59 -61.59
C SER A 2 -12.86 48.96 -60.33
N ALA A 3 -12.35 49.47 -59.20
CA ALA A 3 -11.03 49.97 -58.74
C ALA A 3 -10.98 49.94 -57.17
N ARG A 4 -9.94 50.20 -56.35
CA ARG A 4 -8.46 50.49 -56.39
C ARG A 4 -7.90 50.16 -54.96
N CYS A 5 -6.60 49.91 -54.70
CA CYS A 5 -5.49 50.84 -54.34
C CYS A 5 -5.87 52.04 -53.41
N ALA A 6 -5.04 52.53 -52.46
CA ALA A 6 -3.64 52.26 -52.04
C ALA A 6 -3.33 52.83 -50.61
N PRO A 7 -2.11 52.69 -50.03
CA PRO A 7 -1.80 52.99 -48.61
C PRO A 7 -0.82 54.17 -48.32
N VAL A 8 -0.64 54.53 -47.03
CA VAL A 8 0.47 55.34 -46.45
C VAL A 8 0.84 54.75 -45.07
N ARG A 9 2.07 54.62 -44.51
CA ARG A 9 3.49 55.09 -44.68
C ARG A 9 4.06 56.17 -43.71
N LEU A 10 4.43 55.72 -42.49
CA LEU A 10 5.68 56.01 -41.75
C LEU A 10 5.92 57.40 -41.06
N ARG A 11 6.90 57.37 -40.13
CA ARG A 11 7.58 58.46 -39.38
C ARG A 11 6.80 58.98 -38.14
N GLY A 12 7.44 59.31 -37.01
CA GLY A 12 8.86 59.15 -36.63
C GLY A 12 9.15 59.68 -35.21
N ALA A 13 10.35 59.44 -34.67
CA ALA A 13 10.83 60.00 -33.40
C ALA A 13 11.67 61.28 -33.62
N PRO A 14 11.62 62.26 -32.70
CA PRO A 14 12.71 62.49 -31.73
C PRO A 14 12.17 62.69 -30.28
N ARG A 15 12.89 62.61 -29.16
CA ARG A 15 14.31 62.72 -28.73
C ARG A 15 14.67 64.05 -28.01
N ALA A 16 14.60 64.00 -26.67
CA ALA A 16 15.46 64.63 -25.66
C ALA A 16 15.46 66.15 -25.34
N ALA A 17 15.18 66.46 -24.06
CA ALA A 17 15.81 67.47 -23.18
C ALA A 17 15.54 66.99 -21.71
N ALA A 18 16.51 66.80 -20.80
CA ALA A 18 17.46 67.73 -20.15
C ALA A 18 16.79 68.68 -19.11
N GLY A 19 17.20 68.73 -17.83
CA GLY A 19 18.18 67.91 -17.08
C GLY A 19 18.63 68.56 -15.75
N ARG A 20 19.60 67.92 -15.03
CA ARG A 20 20.26 68.37 -13.77
C ARG A 20 19.33 68.38 -12.51
N ALA A 21 19.78 68.23 -11.26
CA ALA A 21 21.06 67.84 -10.63
C ALA A 21 20.70 67.01 -9.35
N GLY A 22 21.59 66.29 -8.65
CA GLY A 22 23.04 66.11 -8.76
C GLY A 22 23.73 66.22 -7.39
N ARG A 23 23.94 65.10 -6.69
CA ARG A 23 24.86 65.00 -5.54
C ARG A 23 25.64 63.69 -5.59
N ARG A 24 26.91 63.73 -5.18
CA ARG A 24 27.81 62.57 -5.13
C ARG A 24 27.89 62.02 -3.70
N GLN A 25 27.90 60.70 -3.56
CA GLN A 25 28.62 60.03 -2.49
C GLN A 25 29.53 58.97 -3.11
N ARG A 26 30.79 58.91 -2.64
CA ARG A 26 31.74 57.83 -2.95
C ARG A 26 31.89 56.99 -1.69
N SER A 27 31.81 55.67 -1.79
CA SER A 27 32.26 54.78 -0.71
C SER A 27 32.55 53.37 -1.22
N LEU A 28 33.84 53.12 -1.48
CA LEU A 28 34.56 51.86 -1.23
C LEU A 28 33.94 50.55 -1.75
N GLU A 29 34.45 50.09 -2.90
CA GLU A 29 34.38 48.68 -3.28
C GLU A 29 35.25 47.82 -2.34
N HIS A 30 34.64 47.12 -1.39
CA HIS A 30 35.35 46.09 -0.64
C HIS A 30 35.49 44.81 -1.49
N ARG A 31 36.66 44.64 -2.11
CA ARG A 31 37.10 43.34 -2.66
C ARG A 31 37.11 42.29 -1.54
N ALA A 32 36.14 41.38 -1.57
CA ALA A 32 36.14 40.21 -0.68
C ALA A 32 37.28 39.27 -1.06
N LEU A 33 38.17 38.99 -0.11
CA LEU A 33 39.20 37.95 -0.25
C LEU A 33 38.54 36.56 -0.17
N PRO A 34 39.05 35.55 -0.91
CA PRO A 34 38.55 34.18 -0.82
C PRO A 34 38.79 33.61 0.60
N PRO A 35 37.88 32.76 1.11
CA PRO A 35 37.98 32.22 2.46
C PRO A 35 39.23 31.35 2.63
N ARG A 36 39.98 31.57 3.72
CA ARG A 36 41.13 30.74 4.09
C ARG A 36 40.70 29.28 4.30
N ALA A 37 41.39 28.35 3.65
CA ALA A 37 41.17 26.92 3.86
C ALA A 37 41.39 26.54 5.33
N ALA A 38 40.34 26.01 5.98
CA ALA A 38 40.43 25.51 7.34
C ALA A 38 41.30 24.23 7.36
N ARG A 39 42.38 24.24 8.15
CA ARG A 39 43.21 23.04 8.34
C ARG A 39 42.40 21.97 9.08
N ALA A 40 42.07 20.89 8.37
CA ALA A 40 41.40 19.74 8.97
C ALA A 40 42.25 19.14 10.10
N ARG A 41 41.64 18.93 11.27
CA ARG A 41 42.26 18.12 12.34
C ARG A 41 42.22 16.65 11.93
N PRO A 42 43.26 15.85 12.19
CA PRO A 42 43.27 14.43 11.84
C PRO A 42 42.24 13.66 12.69
N VAL A 43 41.20 13.15 12.03
CA VAL A 43 40.23 12.24 12.64
C VAL A 43 40.91 10.91 12.90
N ARG A 44 40.95 10.46 14.16
CA ARG A 44 41.43 9.11 14.51
C ARG A 44 40.47 8.08 13.90
N ARG A 45 41.00 7.20 13.05
CA ARG A 45 40.23 6.04 12.55
C ARG A 45 39.93 5.08 13.71
N PRO A 46 38.72 4.49 13.79
CA PRO A 46 38.51 3.32 14.65
C PRO A 46 39.36 2.13 14.14
N PRO A 47 39.72 1.18 15.03
CA PRO A 47 40.43 -0.02 14.61
C PRO A 47 39.52 -0.90 13.72
N LEU A 48 40.14 -1.57 12.74
CA LEU A 48 39.46 -2.56 11.90
C LEU A 48 39.20 -3.86 12.68
N PRO A 49 38.11 -4.59 12.38
CA PRO A 49 37.87 -5.91 12.98
C PRO A 49 38.94 -6.92 12.55
N TRP A 50 39.29 -7.81 13.47
CA TRP A 50 40.35 -8.81 13.28
C TRP A 50 39.83 -10.00 12.45
N HIS A 51 40.44 -10.26 11.31
CA HIS A 51 40.18 -11.46 10.50
C HIS A 51 41.36 -12.44 10.63
N PRO A 52 41.17 -13.68 11.13
CA PRO A 52 42.23 -14.69 11.17
C PRO A 52 42.58 -15.17 9.76
N SER A 53 43.87 -15.43 9.50
CA SER A 53 44.35 -15.83 8.18
C SER A 53 44.14 -17.34 7.90
N PRO A 54 44.15 -17.80 6.63
CA PRO A 54 43.76 -19.17 6.26
C PRO A 54 44.71 -20.33 6.67
N ARG A 55 45.58 -20.17 7.69
CA ARG A 55 46.56 -21.20 8.08
C ARG A 55 46.21 -21.99 9.34
N ASP A 56 45.32 -21.50 10.20
CA ASP A 56 45.02 -22.11 11.50
C ASP A 56 43.77 -23.02 11.50
N ARG A 57 43.77 -24.07 10.65
CA ARG A 57 42.77 -25.15 10.76
C ARG A 57 43.16 -26.53 10.19
N ILE A 58 44.42 -26.94 10.35
CA ILE A 58 44.86 -28.32 10.06
C ILE A 58 45.62 -28.90 11.26
N ARG A 59 44.94 -29.68 12.12
CA ARG A 59 45.52 -30.66 13.10
C ARG A 59 44.45 -31.40 13.94
N SER A 60 43.78 -32.39 13.36
CA SER A 60 43.10 -33.47 14.13
C SER A 60 42.62 -34.60 13.22
N ALA A 61 43.51 -35.49 12.81
CA ALA A 61 43.16 -36.74 12.13
C ALA A 61 43.91 -37.92 12.76
N LYS A 62 43.19 -39.02 13.05
CA LYS A 62 43.72 -40.35 13.35
C LYS A 62 42.77 -41.42 12.77
N PRO A 63 43.24 -42.64 12.46
CA PRO A 63 42.60 -43.47 11.41
C PRO A 63 42.04 -44.83 11.87
N ASP A 64 41.31 -45.45 10.93
CA ASP A 64 41.12 -46.89 10.65
C ASP A 64 40.68 -47.91 11.73
N SER A 65 39.59 -48.64 11.41
CA SER A 65 39.43 -50.09 11.67
C SER A 65 38.51 -50.73 10.61
N ARG A 66 38.52 -52.07 10.47
CA ARG A 66 38.07 -52.80 9.26
C ARG A 66 37.54 -54.23 9.57
N SER A 67 36.56 -54.85 8.88
CA SER A 67 35.53 -54.34 7.97
C SER A 67 34.24 -55.22 7.83
N PRO A 68 34.26 -56.51 7.37
CA PRO A 68 33.11 -57.09 6.63
C PRO A 68 32.68 -58.54 7.07
N PRO A 69 31.87 -59.32 6.31
CA PRO A 69 30.45 -59.07 5.96
C PRO A 69 29.50 -60.31 6.07
N ALA A 70 28.18 -60.10 6.20
CA ALA A 70 27.09 -61.06 5.93
C ALA A 70 25.72 -60.35 6.05
N SER A 71 24.56 -60.80 5.51
CA SER A 71 24.22 -61.67 4.36
C SER A 71 22.74 -61.41 3.97
N SER A 72 22.11 -62.18 3.08
CA SER A 72 20.82 -61.83 2.43
C SER A 72 19.54 -62.35 3.09
N ARG A 73 18.49 -61.50 3.11
CA ARG A 73 17.02 -61.74 3.24
C ARG A 73 16.34 -60.36 3.41
N SER A 74 15.07 -60.09 3.11
CA SER A 74 14.03 -60.71 2.25
C SER A 74 12.95 -59.62 2.00
N LEU A 75 11.97 -59.87 1.12
CA LEU A 75 10.95 -58.89 0.72
C LEU A 75 10.04 -58.43 1.88
N ALA A 76 9.74 -57.12 1.91
CA ALA A 76 8.51 -56.57 2.51
C ALA A 76 8.00 -55.41 1.63
N ALA A 77 6.68 -55.30 1.46
CA ALA A 77 6.09 -54.45 0.43
C ALA A 77 6.08 -52.94 0.78
N ARG A 78 6.47 -52.09 -0.18
CA ARG A 78 6.26 -50.63 -0.10
C ARG A 78 4.82 -50.28 -0.53
N PRO A 79 4.01 -49.59 0.27
CA PRO A 79 2.74 -49.05 -0.20
C PRO A 79 2.97 -47.95 -1.24
N ARG A 80 2.17 -47.92 -2.31
CA ARG A 80 2.21 -46.85 -3.31
C ARG A 80 1.74 -45.52 -2.67
N PRO A 81 2.37 -44.37 -2.98
CA PRO A 81 1.86 -43.07 -2.54
C PRO A 81 0.46 -42.85 -3.15
N ARG A 82 -0.51 -42.51 -2.31
CA ARG A 82 -1.87 -42.18 -2.78
C ARG A 82 -1.82 -40.86 -3.54
N SER A 83 -2.40 -40.84 -4.75
CA SER A 83 -2.66 -39.62 -5.51
C SER A 83 -3.64 -38.73 -4.74
N CYS A 84 -3.11 -37.80 -3.95
CA CYS A 84 -3.92 -36.83 -3.23
C CYS A 84 -4.14 -35.61 -4.13
N ALA A 85 -5.22 -35.65 -4.91
CA ALA A 85 -5.60 -34.56 -5.80
C ALA A 85 -5.98 -33.31 -4.98
N ILE A 86 -5.04 -32.35 -4.88
CA ILE A 86 -5.26 -31.09 -4.16
C ILE A 86 -6.35 -30.28 -4.88
N PRO A 87 -7.50 -29.98 -4.24
CA PRO A 87 -8.56 -29.19 -4.87
C PRO A 87 -8.10 -27.74 -5.05
N LYS A 88 -7.89 -27.31 -6.30
CA LYS A 88 -7.44 -25.95 -6.67
C LYS A 88 -8.56 -24.89 -6.55
N THR A 89 -9.25 -24.81 -5.40
CA THR A 89 -10.27 -23.79 -5.13
C THR A 89 -10.32 -23.43 -3.64
N GLY A 90 -9.84 -22.23 -3.27
CA GLY A 90 -9.93 -21.70 -1.89
C GLY A 90 -11.35 -21.40 -1.40
N VAL A 91 -12.36 -21.52 -2.28
CA VAL A 91 -13.77 -21.17 -2.06
C VAL A 91 -14.40 -21.96 -0.91
N GLY A 92 -14.02 -23.23 -0.72
CA GLY A 92 -14.71 -24.15 0.19
C GLY A 92 -14.68 -23.73 1.67
N VAL A 93 -13.54 -23.21 2.16
CA VAL A 93 -13.35 -22.87 3.58
C VAL A 93 -14.25 -21.70 3.99
N PHE A 94 -14.39 -20.68 3.13
CA PHE A 94 -15.23 -19.51 3.43
C PHE A 94 -16.72 -19.81 3.26
N ALA A 95 -17.10 -20.64 2.28
CA ALA A 95 -18.47 -21.08 2.11
C ALA A 95 -18.99 -21.86 3.34
N PHE A 96 -18.20 -22.77 3.89
CA PHE A 96 -18.58 -23.58 5.05
C PHE A 96 -18.86 -22.73 6.31
N LEU A 97 -18.10 -21.66 6.52
CA LEU A 97 -18.30 -20.69 7.61
C LEU A 97 -19.51 -19.75 7.42
N LEU A 98 -20.03 -19.59 6.19
CA LEU A 98 -21.22 -18.78 5.91
C LEU A 98 -22.52 -19.60 5.85
N LEU A 99 -22.48 -20.84 5.36
CA LEU A 99 -23.68 -21.70 5.27
C LEU A 99 -24.10 -22.36 6.60
N SER A 100 -23.25 -22.33 7.63
CA SER A 100 -23.53 -22.95 8.94
C SER A 100 -24.45 -22.12 9.85
N ALA A 101 -24.78 -20.87 9.49
CA ALA A 101 -25.65 -19.99 10.25
C ALA A 101 -27.16 -20.28 10.01
N ARG A 102 -27.68 -21.38 10.57
CA ARG A 102 -29.13 -21.64 10.59
C ARG A 102 -29.87 -20.63 11.49
N PRO A 103 -31.00 -20.03 11.06
CA PRO A 103 -31.84 -19.23 11.93
C PRO A 103 -32.64 -20.14 12.88
N ILE A 104 -32.52 -19.92 14.19
CA ILE A 104 -33.44 -20.46 15.18
C ILE A 104 -34.66 -19.53 15.20
N LEU A 105 -35.86 -20.08 14.98
CA LEU A 105 -37.06 -19.31 14.73
C LEU A 105 -38.20 -19.77 15.65
N SER A 106 -38.79 -18.81 16.37
CA SER A 106 -40.08 -18.88 17.07
C SER A 106 -40.23 -19.88 18.24
N GLY A 107 -40.28 -19.31 19.45
CA GLY A 107 -41.00 -19.87 20.60
C GLY A 107 -41.57 -18.72 21.44
N SER A 108 -42.90 -18.60 21.52
CA SER A 108 -43.65 -17.68 22.39
C SER A 108 -44.19 -18.50 23.57
N LEU A 109 -44.44 -18.02 24.79
CA LEU A 109 -45.09 -16.79 25.28
C LEU A 109 -44.62 -16.46 26.72
N ALA A 110 -44.77 -15.21 27.18
CA ALA A 110 -45.32 -14.86 28.51
C ALA A 110 -45.28 -13.34 28.77
N SER A 111 -46.31 -12.81 29.43
CA SER A 111 -46.39 -11.41 29.86
C SER A 111 -45.64 -11.19 31.19
N ASN A 112 -44.91 -10.07 31.33
CA ASN A 112 -45.30 -9.01 32.29
C ASN A 112 -44.46 -7.71 32.19
N ARG A 113 -45.14 -6.61 32.52
CA ARG A 113 -44.67 -5.26 32.93
C ARG A 113 -45.33 -4.98 34.31
N PRO A 114 -45.07 -3.86 35.03
CA PRO A 114 -44.20 -2.70 34.80
C PRO A 114 -43.16 -2.56 35.96
N PRO A 115 -42.59 -1.39 36.35
CA PRO A 115 -42.59 -0.05 35.73
C PRO A 115 -41.19 0.57 35.49
N LEU A 116 -41.20 1.79 34.95
CA LEU A 116 -40.01 2.61 34.70
C LEU A 116 -39.53 3.34 35.95
N HIS A 117 -38.22 3.60 36.05
CA HIS A 117 -37.69 4.79 36.75
C HIS A 117 -36.53 5.40 35.96
N ARG A 118 -36.37 6.74 36.07
CA ARG A 118 -35.31 7.51 35.40
C ARG A 118 -34.14 7.78 36.34
N ALA A 119 -32.94 7.38 35.94
CA ALA A 119 -31.66 8.04 36.23
C ALA A 119 -30.63 7.55 35.18
N GLY A 120 -29.62 8.29 34.74
CA GLY A 120 -29.17 9.61 35.21
C GLY A 120 -27.88 9.51 36.00
N GLY A 121 -26.74 9.24 35.33
CA GLY A 121 -25.45 9.11 36.00
C GLY A 121 -24.29 8.87 35.02
N VAL A 122 -23.53 9.91 34.71
CA VAL A 122 -22.20 9.78 34.08
C VAL A 122 -21.17 9.75 35.21
N ILE A 123 -20.42 8.65 35.33
CA ILE A 123 -19.37 8.51 36.34
C ILE A 123 -18.04 8.98 35.75
N ALA A 124 -17.63 10.19 36.11
CA ALA A 124 -16.27 10.69 35.88
C ALA A 124 -15.49 10.58 37.20
N LEU A 125 -14.47 9.73 37.26
CA LEU A 125 -13.68 9.51 38.47
C LEU A 125 -12.58 10.59 38.60
N GLY A 126 -12.91 11.68 39.30
CA GLY A 126 -11.95 12.74 39.62
C GLY A 126 -11.05 12.34 40.79
N VAL A 127 -9.73 12.31 40.57
CA VAL A 127 -8.73 12.06 41.64
C VAL A 127 -8.53 13.34 42.44
N ALA A 128 -8.67 13.26 43.77
CA ALA A 128 -8.49 14.40 44.67
C ALA A 128 -7.00 14.73 44.86
N GLY A 129 -6.64 16.01 44.75
CA GLY A 129 -5.32 16.56 45.10
C GLY A 129 -5.42 17.49 46.31
N ASN A 130 -4.57 17.29 47.31
CA ASN A 130 -4.63 18.04 48.56
C ASN A 130 -4.20 19.51 48.41
N ALA A 131 -4.88 20.39 49.16
CA ALA A 131 -4.53 21.80 49.24
C ALA A 131 -3.33 22.05 50.16
N VAL A 132 -2.46 22.99 49.80
CA VAL A 132 -1.32 23.45 50.60
C VAL A 132 -1.34 24.99 50.70
N HIS A 133 -0.81 25.54 51.79
CA HIS A 133 -0.97 26.94 52.20
C HIS A 133 -0.63 28.00 51.15
N ARG A 134 -1.44 29.08 51.14
CA ARG A 134 -1.06 30.39 50.59
C ARG A 134 -0.10 31.12 51.52
N ARG A 135 1.04 31.57 51.00
CA ARG A 135 1.71 32.83 51.40
C ARG A 135 2.12 33.57 50.13
N GLY A 136 1.83 34.86 50.02
CA GLY A 136 2.05 35.63 48.80
C GLY A 136 3.45 36.25 48.72
N ARG A 137 3.92 36.51 47.49
CA ARG A 137 5.02 37.45 47.20
C ARG A 137 4.89 38.03 45.79
N GLU A 138 5.08 39.34 45.70
CA GLU A 138 5.57 40.14 44.56
C GLU A 138 5.08 39.80 43.13
N ALA A 139 4.25 40.69 42.57
CA ALA A 139 3.94 40.72 41.14
C ALA A 139 5.15 41.20 40.32
N ARG A 140 6.01 40.27 39.87
CA ARG A 140 7.07 40.57 38.90
C ARG A 140 6.48 40.64 37.49
N ARG A 141 6.58 41.83 36.88
CA ARG A 141 6.01 42.16 35.56
C ARG A 141 6.63 41.28 34.47
N ALA A 142 5.93 40.23 34.06
CA ALA A 142 6.39 39.33 33.01
C ALA A 142 6.47 40.08 31.67
N GLN A 143 7.62 39.99 31.01
CA GLN A 143 7.75 40.37 29.61
C GLN A 143 6.94 39.39 28.74
N PRO A 144 6.34 39.84 27.62
CA PRO A 144 5.63 38.94 26.72
C PRO A 144 6.62 37.92 26.15
N ARG A 145 6.44 36.64 26.50
CA ARG A 145 7.08 35.55 25.77
C ARG A 145 6.51 35.58 24.36
N GLY A 146 7.38 35.84 23.37
CA GLY A 146 6.97 35.86 21.97
C GLY A 146 6.24 34.57 21.60
N GLU A 147 5.24 34.68 20.73
CA GLU A 147 4.44 33.54 20.31
C GLU A 147 5.35 32.48 19.66
N ILE A 148 5.57 31.38 20.38
CA ILE A 148 6.15 30.16 19.80
C ILE A 148 5.10 29.69 18.79
N GLY A 149 5.31 30.08 17.53
CA GLY A 149 4.33 29.90 16.46
C GLY A 149 3.82 28.47 16.48
N ARG A 150 2.49 28.33 16.60
CA ARG A 150 1.83 27.02 16.62
C ARG A 150 2.30 26.25 15.41
N ARG A 151 3.14 25.23 15.62
CA ARG A 151 3.35 24.18 14.63
C ARG A 151 1.97 23.61 14.38
N SER A 152 1.41 23.85 13.20
CA SER A 152 0.21 23.18 12.74
C SER A 152 0.42 21.69 12.95
N ALA A 153 -0.57 21.02 13.55
CA ALA A 153 -0.51 19.58 13.75
C ALA A 153 -0.16 18.89 12.42
N PRO A 154 0.63 17.79 12.43
CA PRO A 154 0.96 17.07 11.20
C PRO A 154 -0.33 16.74 10.46
N VAL A 155 -0.38 17.04 9.17
CA VAL A 155 -1.57 16.79 8.37
C VAL A 155 -1.70 15.29 8.19
N GLU A 156 -2.71 14.70 8.81
CA GLU A 156 -3.11 13.31 8.56
C GLU A 156 -3.81 13.23 7.20
N LEU A 157 -3.09 12.66 6.22
CA LEU A 157 -3.59 12.40 4.88
C LEU A 157 -4.38 11.09 4.89
N ARG A 158 -5.65 11.17 4.49
CA ARG A 158 -6.51 10.00 4.33
C ARG A 158 -6.17 9.29 3.02
N ALA A 159 -5.67 8.07 3.17
CA ALA A 159 -5.06 7.28 2.11
C ALA A 159 -5.70 5.89 1.99
N ASP A 160 -5.87 5.40 0.77
CA ASP A 160 -6.12 3.98 0.49
C ASP A 160 -5.24 3.53 -0.67
N LEU A 161 -4.39 2.54 -0.43
CA LEU A 161 -3.29 2.18 -1.33
C LEU A 161 -3.44 0.77 -1.94
N HIS A 162 -4.54 0.06 -1.68
CA HIS A 162 -4.86 -1.20 -2.35
C HIS A 162 -6.26 -1.12 -2.97
N LEU A 163 -6.32 -0.83 -4.28
CA LEU A 163 -7.55 -0.51 -5.00
C LEU A 163 -7.50 -1.10 -6.41
N HIS A 164 -8.58 -1.74 -6.84
CA HIS A 164 -8.69 -2.34 -8.17
C HIS A 164 -9.78 -1.66 -9.01
N THR A 165 -9.60 -1.64 -10.33
CA THR A 165 -10.46 -0.90 -11.28
C THR A 165 -10.67 -1.67 -12.60
N TRP A 166 -11.74 -1.32 -13.34
CA TRP A 166 -12.17 -2.09 -14.51
C TRP A 166 -11.16 -2.15 -15.69
N GLU A 167 -10.09 -1.34 -15.67
CA GLU A 167 -9.05 -1.31 -16.71
C GLU A 167 -8.40 -2.69 -16.88
N ARG A 168 -8.31 -3.44 -15.77
CA ARG A 168 -7.79 -4.80 -15.71
C ARG A 168 -8.91 -5.79 -15.38
N GLU A 169 -9.52 -5.69 -14.21
CA GLU A 169 -10.60 -6.58 -13.76
C GLU A 169 -11.96 -6.13 -14.35
N ARG A 170 -12.29 -6.57 -15.57
CA ARG A 170 -13.52 -6.23 -16.33
C ARG A 170 -14.86 -6.61 -15.67
N PHE A 171 -14.84 -7.04 -14.41
CA PHE A 171 -16.03 -7.25 -13.59
C PHE A 171 -16.29 -6.11 -12.58
N ILE A 172 -15.27 -5.30 -12.28
CA ILE A 172 -15.38 -4.13 -11.41
C ILE A 172 -16.26 -3.10 -12.12
N ALA A 173 -17.21 -2.52 -11.39
CA ALA A 173 -18.26 -1.67 -11.94
C ALA A 173 -17.86 -0.20 -12.11
N TYR A 174 -16.58 0.13 -11.96
CA TYR A 174 -16.05 1.49 -11.97
C TYR A 174 -14.61 1.52 -12.49
N ASP A 175 -14.25 2.65 -13.07
CA ASP A 175 -12.95 2.92 -13.68
C ASP A 175 -12.03 3.73 -12.74
N ALA A 176 -10.79 3.93 -13.17
CA ALA A 176 -9.84 4.72 -12.39
C ALA A 176 -10.33 6.16 -12.14
N GLN A 177 -11.01 6.77 -13.12
CA GLN A 177 -11.56 8.12 -12.95
C GLN A 177 -12.70 8.13 -11.93
N GLY A 178 -13.72 7.27 -12.08
CA GLY A 178 -14.84 7.15 -11.14
C GLY A 178 -14.43 6.78 -9.70
N LEU A 179 -13.35 6.01 -9.53
CA LEU A 179 -12.75 5.73 -8.23
C LEU A 179 -12.13 6.98 -7.60
N ILE A 180 -11.31 7.74 -8.34
CA ILE A 180 -10.74 9.02 -7.89
C ILE A 180 -11.87 10.00 -7.51
N ASP A 181 -12.90 10.08 -8.35
CA ASP A 181 -14.06 10.94 -8.18
C ASP A 181 -14.88 10.57 -6.92
N ARG A 182 -15.02 9.26 -6.63
CA ARG A 182 -15.61 8.74 -5.38
C ARG A 182 -14.72 9.06 -4.17
N ALA A 183 -13.41 8.90 -4.28
CA ALA A 183 -12.46 9.14 -3.21
C ALA A 183 -12.44 10.61 -2.76
N ALA A 184 -12.42 11.54 -3.73
CA ALA A 184 -12.46 12.99 -3.47
C ALA A 184 -13.75 13.39 -2.74
N ARG A 185 -14.91 12.92 -3.23
CA ARG A 185 -16.22 13.05 -2.54
C ARG A 185 -16.27 12.40 -1.15
N SER A 186 -15.27 11.59 -0.79
CA SER A 186 -15.16 10.89 0.49
C SER A 186 -14.03 11.43 1.38
N GLY A 187 -13.38 12.53 0.98
CA GLY A 187 -12.30 13.17 1.75
C GLY A 187 -10.99 12.39 1.80
N PHE A 188 -10.69 11.57 0.80
CA PHE A 188 -9.36 10.99 0.61
C PHE A 188 -8.45 11.97 -0.13
N GLN A 189 -7.19 12.10 0.30
CA GLN A 189 -6.18 12.93 -0.36
C GLN A 189 -5.05 12.11 -1.02
N VAL A 190 -4.98 10.80 -0.78
CA VAL A 190 -3.97 9.93 -1.40
C VAL A 190 -4.61 8.63 -1.86
N LEU A 191 -4.26 8.16 -3.07
CA LEU A 191 -4.63 6.86 -3.59
C LEU A 191 -3.43 6.17 -4.24
N SER A 192 -3.49 4.84 -4.31
CA SER A 192 -2.75 4.05 -5.30
C SER A 192 -3.71 3.04 -5.93
N ILE A 193 -3.72 2.96 -7.27
CA ILE A 193 -4.50 1.97 -8.01
C ILE A 193 -3.54 0.84 -8.37
N THR A 194 -3.85 -0.36 -7.90
CA THR A 194 -2.91 -1.49 -7.78
C THR A 194 -3.41 -2.76 -8.48
N ASN A 195 -4.17 -2.61 -9.57
CA ASN A 195 -4.67 -3.69 -10.43
C ASN A 195 -3.67 -4.84 -10.63
N HIS A 196 -4.13 -6.10 -10.54
CA HIS A 196 -3.25 -7.29 -10.56
C HIS A 196 -2.34 -7.32 -11.81
N ASP A 197 -1.03 -7.26 -11.61
CA ASP A 197 0.00 -7.25 -12.66
C ASP A 197 -0.21 -6.17 -13.75
N THR A 198 -0.78 -5.01 -13.42
CA THR A 198 -0.97 -3.91 -14.40
C THR A 198 -0.92 -2.53 -13.73
N VAL A 199 0.21 -1.83 -13.88
CA VAL A 199 0.40 -0.43 -13.42
C VAL A 199 -0.61 0.47 -14.13
N THR A 200 -1.63 0.92 -13.39
CA THR A 200 -2.74 1.73 -13.92
C THR A 200 -2.49 3.20 -13.61
N PHE A 201 -1.48 3.77 -14.28
CA PHE A 201 -0.98 5.13 -14.04
C PHE A 201 -0.59 5.82 -15.36
N SER A 202 -0.83 7.13 -15.44
CA SER A 202 -0.35 7.99 -16.54
C SER A 202 -0.38 9.46 -16.10
N ALA A 203 0.35 10.34 -16.79
CA ALA A 203 0.31 11.78 -16.53
C ALA A 203 -1.12 12.35 -16.54
N ARG A 204 -1.94 11.97 -17.56
CA ARG A 204 -3.35 12.38 -17.64
C ARG A 204 -4.18 11.93 -16.44
N LEU A 205 -3.93 10.74 -15.90
CA LEU A 205 -4.65 10.22 -14.73
C LEU A 205 -4.15 10.87 -13.42
N GLN A 206 -2.86 11.17 -13.33
CA GLN A 206 -2.27 11.93 -12.24
C GLN A 206 -2.80 13.37 -12.20
N ASP A 207 -2.94 14.02 -13.36
CA ASP A 207 -3.53 15.35 -13.49
C ASP A 207 -5.01 15.36 -13.09
N TYR A 208 -5.78 14.38 -13.58
CA TYR A 208 -7.18 14.18 -13.19
C TYR A 208 -7.35 13.97 -11.67
N ALA A 209 -6.43 13.26 -11.02
CA ALA A 209 -6.41 13.11 -9.56
C ALA A 209 -6.04 14.42 -8.85
N ARG A 210 -5.03 15.14 -9.36
CA ARG A 210 -4.53 16.41 -8.83
C ARG A 210 -5.58 17.52 -8.87
N GLU A 211 -6.37 17.59 -9.94
CA GLU A 211 -7.58 18.45 -10.05
C GLU A 211 -8.60 18.21 -8.92
N ARG A 212 -8.64 16.98 -8.39
CA ARG A 212 -9.60 16.52 -7.36
C ARG A 212 -8.99 16.49 -5.96
N GLY A 213 -7.82 17.09 -5.77
CA GLY A 213 -7.11 17.14 -4.49
C GLY A 213 -6.47 15.83 -4.05
N ILE A 214 -6.28 14.88 -4.97
CA ILE A 214 -5.70 13.55 -4.70
C ILE A 214 -4.28 13.45 -5.25
N LEU A 215 -3.33 13.09 -4.39
CA LEU A 215 -2.07 12.49 -4.79
C LEU A 215 -2.33 11.06 -5.26
N LEU A 216 -2.25 10.82 -6.57
CA LEU A 216 -2.18 9.46 -7.11
C LEU A 216 -0.71 9.00 -7.09
N ILE A 217 -0.43 7.93 -6.34
CA ILE A 217 0.86 7.24 -6.30
C ILE A 217 0.82 6.10 -7.34
N PRO A 218 1.85 5.94 -8.21
CA PRO A 218 1.94 4.77 -9.08
C PRO A 218 2.08 3.49 -8.25
N GLY A 219 1.33 2.44 -8.58
CA GLY A 219 1.46 1.16 -7.91
C GLY A 219 0.91 -0.01 -8.71
N VAL A 220 1.12 -1.21 -8.17
CA VAL A 220 0.66 -2.49 -8.71
C VAL A 220 0.67 -3.56 -7.61
N GLU A 221 -0.34 -4.44 -7.57
CA GLU A 221 -0.25 -5.71 -6.86
C GLU A 221 0.35 -6.74 -7.83
N ALA A 222 1.60 -7.12 -7.59
CA ALA A 222 2.42 -7.95 -8.48
C ALA A 222 2.41 -9.42 -8.05
N THR A 223 2.28 -10.33 -9.02
CA THR A 223 2.33 -11.79 -8.83
C THR A 223 3.76 -12.31 -8.89
N ILE A 224 4.50 -12.15 -7.79
CA ILE A 224 5.89 -12.63 -7.63
C ILE A 224 5.86 -14.09 -7.14
N GLU A 225 6.39 -15.03 -7.93
CA GLU A 225 6.36 -16.48 -7.64
C GLU A 225 4.95 -17.05 -7.31
N GLY A 226 3.89 -16.43 -7.85
CA GLY A 226 2.51 -16.80 -7.52
C GLY A 226 2.02 -16.28 -6.17
N LYS A 227 2.72 -15.32 -5.57
CA LYS A 227 2.32 -14.54 -4.39
C LYS A 227 2.07 -13.10 -4.76
N HIS A 228 1.07 -12.48 -4.13
CA HIS A 228 0.82 -11.05 -4.31
C HIS A 228 1.77 -10.22 -3.45
N VAL A 229 2.31 -9.14 -4.03
CA VAL A 229 3.17 -8.14 -3.38
C VAL A 229 2.76 -6.76 -3.88
N LEU A 230 2.49 -5.82 -2.98
CA LEU A 230 2.18 -4.44 -3.35
C LEU A 230 3.49 -3.69 -3.59
N LEU A 231 3.66 -3.17 -4.81
CA LEU A 231 4.82 -2.39 -5.22
C LEU A 231 4.37 -0.96 -5.56
N TYR A 232 5.00 0.04 -4.95
CA TYR A 232 4.68 1.45 -5.17
C TYR A 232 5.88 2.23 -5.69
N ASN A 233 5.62 3.19 -6.57
CA ASN A 233 6.60 4.11 -7.14
C ASN A 233 7.79 3.42 -7.83
N ILE A 234 7.53 2.30 -8.52
CA ILE A 234 8.55 1.55 -9.26
C ILE A 234 8.97 2.27 -10.55
N ASP A 235 10.27 2.27 -10.85
CA ASP A 235 10.88 2.90 -12.03
C ASP A 235 11.35 1.88 -13.10
N VAL A 236 10.99 0.60 -12.94
CA VAL A 236 11.34 -0.48 -13.88
C VAL A 236 10.09 -1.19 -14.42
N PRO A 237 10.14 -1.72 -15.67
CA PRO A 237 9.11 -2.59 -16.20
C PRO A 237 8.87 -3.81 -15.29
N LEU A 238 7.61 -4.11 -15.00
CA LEU A 238 7.19 -5.13 -14.04
C LEU A 238 7.65 -6.54 -14.44
N GLU A 239 7.78 -6.80 -15.74
CA GLU A 239 8.23 -8.07 -16.33
C GLU A 239 9.66 -8.44 -15.91
N ARG A 240 10.39 -7.52 -15.27
CA ARG A 240 11.73 -7.73 -14.68
C ARG A 240 11.70 -8.23 -13.24
N ILE A 241 10.55 -8.18 -12.56
CA ILE A 241 10.37 -8.53 -11.14
C ILE A 241 9.54 -9.82 -11.05
N ARG A 242 10.16 -10.98 -11.33
CA ARG A 242 9.45 -12.29 -11.36
C ARG A 242 9.64 -13.11 -10.09
N THR A 243 10.77 -12.91 -9.42
CA THR A 243 11.18 -13.61 -8.21
C THR A 243 11.46 -12.65 -7.06
N PHE A 244 11.46 -13.15 -5.81
CA PHE A 244 11.89 -12.34 -4.67
C PHE A 244 13.37 -11.93 -4.78
N THR A 245 14.19 -12.75 -5.47
CA THR A 245 15.56 -12.41 -5.86
C THR A 245 15.63 -11.22 -6.83
N ASP A 246 14.71 -11.11 -7.80
CA ASP A 246 14.64 -9.96 -8.70
C ASP A 246 14.21 -8.71 -7.95
N LEU A 247 13.21 -8.80 -7.07
CA LEU A 247 12.77 -7.71 -6.22
C LEU A 247 13.92 -7.21 -5.34
N ARG A 248 14.64 -8.11 -4.65
CA ARG A 248 15.82 -7.80 -3.83
C ARG A 248 16.94 -7.11 -4.62
N ARG A 249 17.12 -7.46 -5.89
CA ARG A 249 18.15 -6.90 -6.78
C ARG A 249 17.77 -5.56 -7.43
N LEU A 250 16.46 -5.29 -7.59
CA LEU A 250 15.95 -4.12 -8.32
C LEU A 250 15.37 -3.02 -7.42
N ARG A 251 14.91 -3.35 -6.20
CA ARG A 251 14.30 -2.41 -5.23
C ARG A 251 15.19 -1.18 -4.99
N ARG A 252 14.56 0.00 -4.98
CA ARG A 252 15.21 1.29 -4.71
C ARG A 252 14.64 1.94 -3.44
N PRO A 253 15.38 2.84 -2.75
CA PRO A 253 14.88 3.58 -1.59
C PRO A 253 13.59 4.39 -1.86
N GLU A 254 13.35 4.75 -3.12
CA GLU A 254 12.19 5.51 -3.58
C GLU A 254 10.93 4.63 -3.71
N TRP A 255 11.07 3.30 -3.74
CA TRP A 255 9.96 2.35 -3.83
C TRP A 255 9.49 1.93 -2.44
N LEU A 256 8.18 1.76 -2.24
CA LEU A 256 7.63 1.07 -1.08
C LEU A 256 7.19 -0.34 -1.49
N VAL A 257 7.48 -1.33 -0.66
CA VAL A 257 7.03 -2.73 -0.82
C VAL A 257 6.14 -3.10 0.36
N ALA A 258 4.90 -3.51 0.13
CA ALA A 258 3.99 -3.94 1.20
C ALA A 258 3.46 -5.36 0.98
N ALA A 259 3.14 -6.05 2.08
CA ALA A 259 2.61 -7.41 2.07
C ALA A 259 1.07 -7.41 2.12
N PRO A 260 0.37 -7.59 0.97
CA PRO A 260 -1.09 -7.64 0.94
C PRO A 260 -1.65 -8.90 1.60
N HIS A 261 -2.79 -8.76 2.28
CA HIS A 261 -3.64 -9.81 2.89
C HIS A 261 -2.89 -11.10 3.34
N PRO A 262 -1.76 -11.02 4.06
CA PRO A 262 -0.73 -12.07 3.95
C PRO A 262 -1.11 -13.40 4.59
N PHE A 263 -2.06 -13.40 5.52
CA PHE A 263 -2.56 -14.59 6.22
C PHE A 263 -4.01 -14.96 5.87
N PHE A 264 -4.59 -14.35 4.83
CA PHE A 264 -5.94 -14.68 4.37
C PHE A 264 -6.02 -16.07 3.67
N PRO A 265 -7.24 -16.62 3.47
CA PRO A 265 -7.46 -17.92 2.84
C PRO A 265 -7.30 -17.91 1.29
N GLY A 266 -6.13 -17.51 0.78
CA GLY A 266 -5.73 -17.65 -0.63
C GLY A 266 -4.40 -18.38 -0.81
N SER A 267 -4.16 -19.00 -1.98
CA SER A 267 -2.82 -19.50 -2.35
C SER A 267 -1.84 -18.37 -2.66
N ILE A 268 -2.38 -17.25 -3.12
CA ILE A 268 -1.70 -16.00 -3.46
C ILE A 268 -1.22 -15.19 -2.25
N CYS A 269 -1.80 -15.42 -1.07
CA CYS A 269 -1.39 -14.77 0.18
C CYS A 269 0.00 -15.27 0.59
N LEU A 270 0.90 -14.38 1.02
CA LEU A 270 2.31 -14.69 1.27
C LEU A 270 2.53 -15.81 2.31
N ARG A 271 1.87 -15.71 3.48
CA ARG A 271 2.04 -16.61 4.64
C ARG A 271 3.51 -16.78 5.01
N ASP A 272 4.00 -18.00 5.13
CA ASP A 272 5.37 -18.35 5.53
C ASP A 272 6.44 -17.68 4.62
N ARG A 273 6.11 -17.37 3.35
CA ARG A 273 6.99 -16.61 2.44
C ARG A 273 7.23 -15.17 2.91
N LEU A 274 6.28 -14.53 3.62
CA LEU A 274 6.49 -13.23 4.24
C LEU A 274 7.52 -13.30 5.37
N VAL A 275 7.53 -14.39 6.15
CA VAL A 275 8.51 -14.60 7.22
C VAL A 275 9.91 -14.86 6.64
N GLN A 276 9.99 -15.57 5.50
CA GLN A 276 11.25 -15.87 4.80
C GLN A 276 11.89 -14.65 4.13
N GLU A 277 11.09 -13.74 3.57
CA GLU A 277 11.55 -12.59 2.78
C GLU A 277 11.26 -11.25 3.49
N ILE A 278 11.18 -11.24 4.83
CA ILE A 278 10.70 -10.10 5.62
C ILE A 278 11.55 -8.82 5.42
N ASP A 279 12.82 -8.96 5.03
CA ASP A 279 13.74 -7.87 4.68
C ASP A 279 13.30 -7.04 3.46
N LEU A 280 12.44 -7.61 2.60
CA LEU A 280 11.93 -6.94 1.41
C LEU A 280 10.77 -5.99 1.69
N PHE A 281 10.09 -6.11 2.83
CA PHE A 281 8.85 -5.41 3.09
C PHE A 281 9.05 -4.17 3.95
N ASP A 282 8.51 -3.04 3.50
CA ASP A 282 8.41 -1.78 4.23
C ASP A 282 7.17 -1.69 5.12
N ALA A 283 6.13 -2.49 4.84
CA ALA A 283 4.85 -2.48 5.56
C ALA A 283 4.09 -3.81 5.41
N ILE A 284 3.18 -4.08 6.35
CA ILE A 284 2.26 -5.23 6.32
C ILE A 284 0.81 -4.74 6.25
N GLU A 285 -0.01 -5.32 5.39
CA GLU A 285 -1.40 -4.91 5.23
C GLU A 285 -2.29 -5.32 6.43
N PHE A 286 -3.12 -4.39 6.88
CA PHE A 286 -4.34 -4.66 7.63
C PHE A 286 -5.53 -4.54 6.67
N SER A 287 -6.09 -5.67 6.25
CA SER A 287 -7.09 -5.76 5.19
C SER A 287 -8.51 -5.68 5.73
N HIS A 288 -9.40 -5.01 4.99
CA HIS A 288 -10.80 -4.77 5.36
C HIS A 288 -11.67 -6.01 5.61
N PHE A 289 -11.30 -7.19 5.10
CA PHE A 289 -12.23 -8.33 4.98
C PHE A 289 -12.37 -9.16 6.28
N TYR A 290 -12.62 -8.49 7.39
CA TYR A 290 -12.73 -9.07 8.72
C TYR A 290 -14.07 -8.75 9.40
N THR A 291 -14.40 -9.51 10.44
CA THR A 291 -15.58 -9.33 11.29
C THR A 291 -15.16 -9.32 12.76
N ARG A 292 -16.08 -8.99 13.68
CA ARG A 292 -15.83 -9.09 15.14
C ARG A 292 -15.50 -10.51 15.65
N ARG A 293 -15.73 -11.56 14.85
CA ARG A 293 -15.51 -12.97 15.25
C ARG A 293 -14.43 -13.68 14.42
N ILE A 294 -14.29 -13.32 13.14
CA ILE A 294 -13.37 -13.92 12.17
C ILE A 294 -12.47 -12.81 11.65
N ASP A 295 -11.18 -12.91 11.93
CA ASP A 295 -10.20 -11.85 11.67
C ASP A 295 -8.83 -12.45 11.33
N PHE A 296 -8.51 -12.45 10.03
CA PHE A 296 -7.26 -12.96 9.48
C PHE A 296 -6.12 -11.93 9.51
N ASN A 297 -6.37 -10.70 10.00
CA ASN A 297 -5.30 -9.72 10.22
C ASN A 297 -4.51 -10.02 11.51
N ARG A 298 -5.05 -10.80 12.45
CA ARG A 298 -4.40 -11.08 13.76
C ARG A 298 -2.96 -11.60 13.67
N PRO A 299 -2.58 -12.49 12.73
CA PRO A 299 -1.19 -12.90 12.55
C PRO A 299 -0.34 -11.81 11.86
N ALA A 300 -0.95 -11.01 10.97
CA ALA A 300 -0.28 -9.87 10.33
C ALA A 300 0.09 -8.79 11.36
N VAL A 301 -0.82 -8.46 12.28
CA VAL A 301 -0.59 -7.52 13.41
C VAL A 301 0.57 -8.00 14.30
N ARG A 302 0.61 -9.29 14.64
CA ARG A 302 1.71 -9.85 15.46
C ARG A 302 3.04 -9.82 14.72
N LEU A 303 3.09 -10.28 13.47
CA LEU A 303 4.33 -10.26 12.69
C LEU A 303 4.84 -8.83 12.45
N ALA A 304 3.94 -7.86 12.27
CA ALA A 304 4.31 -6.44 12.18
C ALA A 304 4.98 -5.96 13.48
N GLN A 305 4.40 -6.29 14.64
CA GLN A 305 4.99 -5.97 15.95
C GLN A 305 6.33 -6.69 16.19
N GLU A 306 6.43 -7.97 15.82
CA GLU A 306 7.63 -8.81 15.99
C GLU A 306 8.78 -8.37 15.06
N ALA A 307 8.49 -7.93 13.83
CA ALA A 307 9.46 -7.46 12.86
C ALA A 307 9.76 -5.94 12.95
N GLY A 308 9.03 -5.19 13.79
CA GLY A 308 9.13 -3.73 13.86
C GLY A 308 8.59 -3.00 12.62
N LEU A 309 7.71 -3.65 11.84
CA LEU A 309 7.13 -3.11 10.61
C LEU A 309 5.80 -2.37 10.88
N PRO A 310 5.50 -1.32 10.10
CA PRO A 310 4.23 -0.60 10.17
C PRO A 310 3.07 -1.41 9.58
N LEU A 311 1.86 -1.17 10.09
CA LEU A 311 0.63 -1.65 9.48
C LEU A 311 0.07 -0.61 8.51
N LEU A 312 -0.34 -1.06 7.32
CA LEU A 312 -0.99 -0.26 6.30
C LEU A 312 -2.45 -0.69 6.15
N GLY A 313 -3.38 0.19 6.50
CA GLY A 313 -4.83 -0.06 6.35
C GLY A 313 -5.28 0.21 4.92
N THR A 314 -5.91 -0.77 4.29
CA THR A 314 -6.37 -0.71 2.88
C THR A 314 -7.74 -1.36 2.70
N SER A 315 -8.42 -1.07 1.57
CA SER A 315 -9.74 -1.66 1.29
C SER A 315 -9.77 -2.82 0.30
N ASP A 316 -8.69 -3.13 -0.43
CA ASP A 316 -8.66 -4.19 -1.47
C ASP A 316 -9.91 -4.12 -2.38
N SER A 317 -10.23 -2.89 -2.81
CA SER A 317 -11.54 -2.58 -3.36
C SER A 317 -11.72 -3.16 -4.76
N HIS A 318 -12.57 -4.17 -4.85
CA HIS A 318 -13.12 -4.77 -6.06
C HIS A 318 -14.61 -4.41 -6.26
N VAL A 319 -15.32 -4.11 -5.18
CA VAL A 319 -16.72 -3.64 -5.16
C VAL A 319 -16.85 -2.40 -4.27
N ILE A 320 -17.62 -1.41 -4.74
CA ILE A 320 -17.61 -0.03 -4.22
C ILE A 320 -18.03 0.15 -2.73
N ARG A 321 -18.49 -0.92 -2.08
CA ARG A 321 -18.81 -0.97 -0.64
C ARG A 321 -17.63 -1.35 0.26
N GLN A 322 -16.52 -1.84 -0.31
CA GLN A 322 -15.27 -2.07 0.43
C GLN A 322 -14.54 -0.74 0.66
N PHE A 323 -14.60 0.17 -0.31
CA PHE A 323 -13.90 1.45 -0.28
C PHE A 323 -14.19 2.26 1.00
N GLY A 324 -13.14 2.58 1.74
CA GLY A 324 -13.23 3.31 3.00
C GLY A 324 -13.79 2.53 4.20
N THR A 325 -13.96 1.21 4.11
CA THR A 325 -14.24 0.36 5.30
C THR A 325 -12.99 0.07 6.13
N THR A 326 -11.82 0.09 5.50
CA THR A 326 -10.50 0.14 6.13
C THR A 326 -9.60 1.01 5.25
N TYR A 327 -8.81 1.86 5.86
CA TYR A 327 -7.94 2.83 5.20
C TYR A 327 -6.85 3.32 6.17
N SER A 328 -5.93 4.14 5.69
CA SER A 328 -4.83 4.72 6.47
C SER A 328 -5.00 6.23 6.65
N LEU A 329 -4.59 6.74 7.80
CA LEU A 329 -4.25 8.14 8.04
C LEU A 329 -2.72 8.22 8.14
N ILE A 330 -2.09 9.05 7.31
CA ILE A 330 -0.62 9.11 7.16
C ILE A 330 -0.15 10.55 7.42
N GLU A 331 0.78 10.75 8.35
CA GLU A 331 1.31 12.09 8.63
C GLU A 331 2.21 12.59 7.49
N GLY A 332 1.92 13.74 6.88
CA GLY A 332 2.86 14.34 5.94
C GLY A 332 2.31 15.44 5.03
N SER A 333 3.10 15.79 4.01
CA SER A 333 2.63 16.55 2.86
C SER A 333 2.16 15.60 1.75
N PRO A 334 1.23 16.00 0.87
CA PRO A 334 0.74 15.17 -0.22
C PRO A 334 1.77 15.07 -1.37
N THR A 335 2.94 14.49 -1.08
CA THR A 335 3.97 14.11 -2.05
C THR A 335 4.33 12.64 -1.89
N VAL A 336 4.77 11.98 -2.97
CA VAL A 336 5.12 10.55 -2.97
C VAL A 336 6.22 10.27 -1.94
N GLU A 337 7.27 11.10 -1.92
CA GLU A 337 8.37 10.99 -0.95
C GLU A 337 7.88 11.10 0.50
N SER A 338 7.04 12.08 0.81
CA SER A 338 6.54 12.28 2.17
C SER A 338 5.64 11.12 2.61
N VAL A 339 4.74 10.65 1.75
CA VAL A 339 3.80 9.55 2.09
C VAL A 339 4.57 8.23 2.28
N LEU A 340 5.39 7.83 1.31
CA LEU A 340 6.14 6.57 1.41
C LEU A 340 7.20 6.66 2.53
N GLY A 341 7.78 7.83 2.76
CA GLY A 341 8.70 8.10 3.87
C GLY A 341 8.02 8.05 5.25
N ALA A 342 6.77 8.51 5.37
CA ALA A 342 5.97 8.42 6.59
C ALA A 342 5.55 6.98 6.89
N ILE A 343 5.15 6.20 5.88
CA ILE A 343 4.81 4.78 6.04
C ILE A 343 5.98 4.02 6.65
N ARG A 344 7.18 4.10 6.06
CA ARG A 344 8.39 3.41 6.58
C ARG A 344 8.80 3.79 8.01
N LYS A 345 8.35 4.96 8.50
CA LYS A 345 8.61 5.44 9.87
C LYS A 345 7.53 5.04 10.88
N GLY A 346 6.47 4.34 10.44
CA GLY A 346 5.32 4.03 11.28
C GLY A 346 4.44 5.24 11.60
N GLN A 347 4.54 6.33 10.82
CA GLN A 347 3.69 7.52 10.96
C GLN A 347 2.32 7.29 10.28
N VAL A 348 1.68 6.16 10.64
CA VAL A 348 0.45 5.64 10.03
C VAL A 348 -0.51 5.17 11.12
N ARG A 349 -1.75 5.66 11.06
CA ARG A 349 -2.87 5.20 11.88
C ARG A 349 -3.86 4.45 10.99
N VAL A 350 -4.09 3.17 11.29
CA VAL A 350 -5.09 2.35 10.59
C VAL A 350 -6.48 2.69 11.11
N GLU A 351 -7.36 3.17 10.24
CA GLU A 351 -8.76 3.43 10.54
C GLU A 351 -9.63 2.35 9.87
N SER A 352 -10.41 1.63 10.67
CA SER A 352 -11.02 0.37 10.23
C SER A 352 -12.32 0.05 10.99
N ARG A 353 -13.32 -0.50 10.28
CA ARG A 353 -14.52 -1.06 10.89
C ARG A 353 -14.67 -2.55 10.54
N PRO A 354 -15.05 -3.42 11.49
CA PRO A 354 -15.39 -4.80 11.18
C PRO A 354 -16.69 -4.86 10.38
N LEU A 355 -16.70 -5.71 9.36
CA LEU A 355 -17.88 -5.99 8.55
C LEU A 355 -18.90 -6.85 9.33
N THR A 356 -20.17 -6.74 8.93
CA THR A 356 -21.20 -7.72 9.28
C THR A 356 -21.12 -8.93 8.35
N LEU A 357 -21.62 -10.09 8.79
CA LEU A 357 -21.72 -11.29 7.94
C LEU A 357 -22.53 -11.03 6.66
N ARG A 358 -23.50 -10.12 6.69
CA ARG A 358 -24.30 -9.70 5.52
C ARG A 358 -23.47 -8.92 4.50
N GLU A 359 -22.57 -8.04 4.97
CA GLU A 359 -21.62 -7.34 4.10
C GLU A 359 -20.59 -8.30 3.51
N CYS A 360 -19.98 -9.18 4.32
CA CYS A 360 -19.05 -10.21 3.84
C CYS A 360 -19.69 -11.10 2.77
N ALA A 361 -20.88 -11.63 3.02
CA ALA A 361 -21.62 -12.45 2.06
C ALA A 361 -21.99 -11.64 0.79
N GLY A 362 -22.34 -10.36 0.93
CA GLY A 362 -22.61 -9.47 -0.20
C GLY A 362 -21.38 -9.21 -1.07
N ILE A 363 -20.22 -8.90 -0.47
CA ILE A 363 -18.93 -8.76 -1.15
C ILE A 363 -18.58 -10.06 -1.88
N PHE A 364 -18.51 -11.18 -1.16
CA PHE A 364 -18.13 -12.49 -1.69
C PHE A 364 -19.04 -12.98 -2.82
N ARG A 365 -20.37 -12.81 -2.68
CA ARG A 365 -21.36 -13.16 -3.71
C ARG A 365 -21.11 -12.39 -5.00
N GLU A 366 -20.88 -11.09 -4.93
CA GLU A 366 -20.67 -10.27 -6.13
C GLU A 366 -19.31 -10.55 -6.78
N MET A 367 -18.25 -10.78 -6.00
CA MET A 367 -16.94 -11.22 -6.54
C MET A 367 -17.03 -12.59 -7.24
N ILE A 368 -17.79 -13.56 -6.71
CA ILE A 368 -18.00 -14.85 -7.37
C ILE A 368 -18.86 -14.71 -8.64
N VAL A 369 -19.95 -13.95 -8.59
CA VAL A 369 -20.82 -13.72 -9.77
C VAL A 369 -20.05 -12.95 -10.86
N ALA A 370 -19.16 -12.04 -10.47
CA ALA A 370 -18.22 -11.34 -11.32
C ALA A 370 -17.25 -12.29 -12.04
N ASP A 371 -16.45 -13.06 -11.29
CA ASP A 371 -15.48 -14.03 -11.80
C ASP A 371 -16.15 -15.07 -12.72
N TYR A 372 -17.30 -15.62 -12.30
CA TYR A 372 -18.08 -16.55 -13.13
C TYR A 372 -18.53 -15.91 -14.45
N ARG A 373 -19.05 -14.67 -14.43
CA ARG A 373 -19.44 -13.94 -15.65
C ARG A 373 -18.25 -13.64 -16.55
N GLN A 374 -17.08 -13.32 -16.00
CA GLN A 374 -15.87 -13.09 -16.79
C GLN A 374 -15.38 -14.39 -17.45
N ARG A 375 -15.38 -15.52 -16.73
CA ARG A 375 -15.06 -16.85 -17.27
C ARG A 375 -16.05 -17.30 -18.34
N ALA A 376 -17.35 -17.11 -18.12
CA ALA A 376 -18.37 -17.40 -19.12
C ALA A 376 -18.17 -16.55 -20.40
N ARG A 377 -17.85 -15.27 -20.27
CA ARG A 377 -17.53 -14.38 -21.39
C ARG A 377 -16.27 -14.81 -22.15
N SER A 378 -15.19 -15.17 -21.45
CA SER A 378 -13.94 -15.59 -22.12
C SER A 378 -14.03 -16.97 -22.77
N LEU A 379 -14.85 -17.88 -22.22
CA LEU A 379 -15.21 -19.14 -22.86
C LEU A 379 -16.11 -18.91 -24.09
N GLY A 380 -17.09 -18.00 -24.00
CA GLY A 380 -17.93 -17.62 -25.14
C GLY A 380 -17.13 -17.00 -26.29
N PHE A 381 -16.22 -16.07 -25.98
CA PHE A 381 -15.29 -15.50 -26.98
C PHE A 381 -14.40 -16.57 -27.63
N ARG A 382 -13.92 -17.55 -26.84
CA ARG A 382 -13.17 -18.69 -27.37
C ARG A 382 -14.01 -19.60 -28.27
N ALA A 383 -15.28 -19.82 -27.95
CA ALA A 383 -16.18 -20.63 -28.78
C ALA A 383 -16.43 -19.96 -30.14
N VAL A 384 -16.70 -18.65 -30.16
CA VAL A 384 -16.85 -17.87 -31.42
C VAL A 384 -15.56 -17.90 -32.24
N ALA A 385 -14.42 -17.59 -31.63
CA ALA A 385 -13.10 -17.56 -32.30
C ALA A 385 -12.58 -18.95 -32.74
N VAL A 386 -13.23 -20.04 -32.33
CA VAL A 386 -13.03 -21.40 -32.85
C VAL A 386 -14.01 -21.70 -33.99
N SER A 387 -15.29 -21.29 -33.86
CA SER A 387 -16.29 -21.42 -34.93
C SER A 387 -15.86 -20.75 -36.24
N GLU A 388 -15.27 -19.55 -36.15
CA GLU A 388 -14.71 -18.78 -37.28
C GLU A 388 -13.49 -19.44 -37.94
N ARG A 389 -12.92 -20.49 -37.34
CA ARG A 389 -11.76 -21.24 -37.87
C ARG A 389 -12.13 -22.59 -38.46
N THR A 390 -13.39 -22.77 -38.87
CA THR A 390 -13.83 -23.97 -39.60
C THR A 390 -13.57 -23.77 -41.09
N PRO A 391 -12.54 -24.40 -41.70
CA PRO A 391 -12.31 -24.26 -43.13
C PRO A 391 -13.44 -24.95 -43.90
N THR A 392 -14.14 -24.20 -44.76
CA THR A 392 -15.09 -24.78 -45.71
C THR A 392 -14.32 -25.58 -46.76
N ILE A 393 -14.15 -26.89 -46.52
CA ILE A 393 -13.69 -27.82 -47.54
C ILE A 393 -14.78 -27.87 -48.63
N ARG A 394 -14.56 -27.11 -49.70
CA ARG A 394 -15.29 -27.31 -50.95
C ARG A 394 -14.87 -28.67 -51.49
N GLY A 395 -15.79 -29.62 -51.53
CA GLY A 395 -15.60 -30.85 -52.29
C GLY A 395 -15.58 -30.47 -53.77
N ASP A 396 -14.41 -30.47 -54.39
CA ASP A 396 -14.31 -30.34 -55.84
C ASP A 396 -14.59 -31.70 -56.49
N SER A 397 -15.25 -31.67 -57.64
CA SER A 397 -15.75 -32.86 -58.34
C SER A 397 -15.43 -32.73 -59.82
N ARG A 398 -14.97 -33.83 -60.45
CA ARG A 398 -14.19 -33.93 -61.71
C ARG A 398 -12.68 -33.98 -61.41
N VAL A 399 -11.87 -34.75 -62.14
CA VAL A 399 -12.17 -35.65 -63.29
C VAL A 399 -11.99 -37.10 -62.87
#